data_AF-A0A6N7AA04-F1
#
_entry.id   AF-A0A6N7AA04-F1
#
_cell.length_a   1.000
_cell.length_b   1.000
_cell.length_c   1.000
_cell.angle_alpha   90.00
_cell.angle_beta   90.00
_cell.angle_gamma   90.00
#
_symmetry.space_group_name_H-M   'P 1'
#
loop_
_entity.id
_entity.type
_entity.pdbx_description
1 polymer ?
#
loop_
_entity_poly.entity_id
_entity_poly.type
_entity_poly.pdbx_seq_one_letter_code
_entity_poly.pdbx_strand_id
1 'polypeptide(L)'
;MDYHCNIEAVKKKYPRAYQKWMPEEENLLLEKYHKGASLIQLSQEFKRQPSAISGRLFKMKFGDNNCVNLQGGTIEFRVAFEWEVVLASETTEYKFPTPITSFMKQKYRKPVIYRWTIEHFDGERSFYIGEAVKFCPDRLNGYLAPGPTQQTNLRLNRLFHEGIENGACLKLEILKLPGAFVNDLDLHEKDLARQDIRRLIEKLLTALYRHQGLDLLNL
;
A
#
# COMPACT_ATOMS: atom_id res chain seq x y z
N MET A 1 -26.10 11.85 2.16
CA MET A 1 -25.77 12.25 0.78
C MET A 1 -26.60 11.37 -0.15
N ASP A 2 -27.53 11.97 -0.88
CA ASP A 2 -28.64 11.30 -1.57
C ASP A 2 -28.22 10.36 -2.69
N TYR A 3 -28.60 9.09 -2.55
CA TYR A 3 -28.37 8.01 -3.51
C TYR A 3 -29.01 8.26 -4.89
N HIS A 4 -30.07 9.08 -4.94
CA HIS A 4 -30.82 9.39 -6.16
C HIS A 4 -30.08 10.36 -7.10
N CYS A 5 -29.28 11.29 -6.54
CA CYS A 5 -28.55 12.31 -7.30
C CYS A 5 -27.44 11.72 -8.21
N ASN A 6 -26.95 10.51 -7.88
CA ASN A 6 -25.86 9.86 -8.61
C ASN A 6 -26.33 9.14 -9.90
N ILE A 7 -27.55 8.59 -9.90
CA ILE A 7 -28.05 7.77 -11.02
C ILE A 7 -28.31 8.62 -12.27
N GLU A 8 -28.87 9.83 -12.11
CA GLU A 8 -29.16 10.72 -13.24
C GLU A 8 -27.87 11.24 -13.90
N ALA A 9 -26.86 11.60 -13.10
CA ALA A 9 -25.54 11.98 -13.61
C ALA A 9 -24.87 10.85 -14.41
N VAL A 10 -25.01 9.61 -13.92
CA VAL A 10 -24.51 8.41 -14.62
C VAL A 10 -25.27 8.16 -15.92
N LYS A 11 -26.60 8.29 -15.94
CA LYS A 11 -27.42 8.12 -17.16
C LYS A 11 -27.16 9.21 -18.19
N LYS A 12 -26.84 10.44 -17.77
CA LYS A 12 -26.46 11.54 -18.68
C LYS A 12 -25.18 11.21 -19.46
N LYS A 13 -24.19 10.60 -18.79
CA LYS A 13 -22.91 10.20 -19.42
C LYS A 13 -23.00 8.86 -20.16
N TYR A 14 -23.81 7.95 -19.66
CA TYR A 14 -23.99 6.60 -20.19
C TYR A 14 -25.50 6.30 -20.31
N PRO A 15 -26.12 6.67 -21.46
CA PRO A 15 -27.57 6.55 -21.67
C PRO A 15 -28.15 5.16 -21.40
N ARG A 16 -27.31 4.12 -21.47
CA ARG A 16 -27.71 2.72 -21.28
C ARG A 16 -27.26 2.13 -19.94
N ALA A 17 -26.82 2.97 -19.00
CA ALA A 17 -26.51 2.54 -17.65
C ALA A 17 -27.72 1.88 -16.98
N TYR A 18 -27.47 0.79 -16.26
CA TYR A 18 -28.49 -0.02 -15.55
C TYR A 18 -29.54 -0.71 -16.44
N GLN A 19 -29.47 -0.57 -17.78
CA GLN A 19 -30.31 -1.37 -18.68
C GLN A 19 -29.88 -2.84 -18.63
N LYS A 20 -30.84 -3.77 -18.75
CA LYS A 20 -30.54 -5.19 -18.89
C LYS A 20 -29.73 -5.42 -20.17
N TRP A 21 -28.80 -6.37 -20.15
CA TRP A 21 -28.08 -6.80 -21.35
C TRP A 21 -28.95 -7.75 -22.16
N MET A 22 -29.02 -7.54 -23.48
CA MET A 22 -29.67 -8.48 -24.39
C MET A 22 -28.66 -9.49 -24.94
N PRO A 23 -29.06 -10.75 -25.20
CA PRO A 23 -28.15 -11.78 -25.70
C PRO A 23 -27.38 -11.40 -26.98
N GLU A 24 -27.98 -10.60 -27.85
CA GLU A 24 -27.37 -10.13 -29.10
C GLU A 24 -26.23 -9.13 -28.82
N GLU A 25 -26.42 -8.25 -27.84
CA GLU A 25 -25.41 -7.28 -27.42
C GLU A 25 -24.21 -7.95 -26.77
N GLU A 26 -24.50 -9.00 -26.02
CA GLU A 26 -23.53 -9.84 -25.36
C GLU A 26 -22.60 -10.53 -26.37
N ASN A 27 -23.17 -11.15 -27.41
CA ASN A 27 -22.40 -11.77 -28.47
C ASN A 27 -21.51 -10.75 -29.19
N LEU A 28 -22.07 -9.57 -29.51
CA LEU A 28 -21.32 -8.49 -30.15
C LEU A 28 -20.20 -7.95 -29.26
N LEU A 29 -20.45 -7.86 -27.95
CA LEU A 29 -19.47 -7.42 -26.95
C LEU A 29 -18.28 -8.39 -26.89
N LEU A 30 -18.55 -9.69 -26.84
CA LEU A 30 -17.51 -10.72 -26.85
C LEU A 30 -16.70 -10.68 -28.15
N GLU A 31 -17.38 -10.62 -29.29
CA GLU A 31 -16.73 -10.60 -30.60
C GLU A 31 -15.72 -9.43 -30.70
N LYS A 32 -16.14 -8.23 -30.31
CA LYS A 32 -15.29 -7.04 -30.35
C LYS A 32 -14.16 -7.09 -29.35
N TYR A 33 -14.40 -7.63 -28.16
CA TYR A 33 -13.35 -7.86 -27.17
C TYR A 33 -12.30 -8.85 -27.70
N HIS A 34 -12.72 -9.95 -28.34
CA HIS A 34 -11.82 -10.91 -28.98
C HIS A 34 -11.04 -10.33 -30.16
N LYS A 35 -11.59 -9.33 -30.83
CA LYS A 35 -10.90 -8.52 -31.85
C LYS A 35 -9.95 -7.46 -31.26
N GLY A 36 -9.76 -7.42 -29.94
CA GLY A 36 -8.79 -6.55 -29.26
C GLY A 36 -9.32 -5.15 -28.90
N ALA A 37 -10.63 -4.92 -28.94
CA ALA A 37 -11.19 -3.63 -28.54
C ALA A 37 -10.97 -3.34 -27.03
N SER A 38 -10.49 -2.14 -26.72
CA SER A 38 -10.28 -1.69 -25.34
C SER A 38 -11.60 -1.41 -24.61
N LEU A 39 -11.58 -1.46 -23.28
CA LEU A 39 -12.76 -1.17 -22.44
C LEU A 39 -13.35 0.24 -22.69
N ILE A 40 -12.52 1.20 -23.07
CA ILE A 40 -12.97 2.58 -23.38
C ILE A 40 -13.75 2.59 -24.69
N GLN A 41 -13.25 1.92 -25.73
CA GLN A 41 -13.94 1.79 -27.02
C GLN A 41 -15.28 1.08 -26.86
N LEU A 42 -15.30 -0.02 -26.11
CA LEU A 42 -16.53 -0.76 -25.80
C LEU A 42 -17.51 0.08 -24.97
N SER A 43 -17.02 0.87 -24.01
CA SER A 43 -17.85 1.77 -23.22
C SER A 43 -18.58 2.83 -24.06
N GLN A 44 -17.88 3.42 -25.03
CA GLN A 44 -18.46 4.38 -25.97
C GLN A 44 -19.51 3.73 -26.86
N GLU A 45 -19.20 2.56 -27.40
CA GLU A 45 -20.06 1.85 -28.34
C GLU A 45 -21.36 1.36 -27.69
N PHE A 46 -21.25 0.68 -26.54
CA PHE A 46 -22.42 0.17 -25.82
C PHE A 46 -23.11 1.24 -24.97
N LYS A 47 -22.56 2.46 -24.92
CA LYS A 47 -23.07 3.60 -24.14
C LYS A 47 -23.29 3.25 -22.66
N ARG A 48 -22.37 2.44 -22.12
CA ARG A 48 -22.36 1.93 -20.74
C ARG A 48 -21.01 2.24 -20.08
N GLN A 49 -20.98 2.28 -18.76
CA GLN A 49 -19.74 2.54 -18.01
C GLN A 49 -18.68 1.47 -18.27
N PRO A 50 -17.36 1.80 -18.30
CA PRO A 50 -16.30 0.82 -18.46
C PRO A 50 -16.34 -0.31 -17.42
N SER A 51 -16.72 0.01 -16.18
CA SER A 51 -16.94 -0.96 -15.10
C SER A 51 -18.08 -1.94 -15.41
N ALA A 52 -19.19 -1.46 -15.99
CA ALA A 52 -20.32 -2.29 -16.40
C ALA A 52 -19.99 -3.20 -17.60
N ILE A 53 -19.15 -2.72 -18.52
CA ILE A 53 -18.60 -3.53 -19.61
C ILE A 53 -17.71 -4.64 -19.06
N SER A 54 -16.74 -4.28 -18.22
CA SER A 54 -15.81 -5.23 -17.58
C SER A 54 -16.58 -6.29 -16.79
N GLY A 55 -17.51 -5.87 -15.93
CA GLY A 55 -18.35 -6.79 -15.17
C GLY A 55 -19.23 -7.70 -16.03
N ARG A 56 -19.67 -7.24 -17.22
CA ARG A 56 -20.45 -8.11 -18.11
C ARG A 56 -19.59 -9.13 -18.85
N LEU A 57 -18.48 -8.72 -19.44
CA LEU A 57 -17.50 -9.62 -20.07
C LEU A 57 -17.09 -10.73 -19.09
N PHE A 58 -16.91 -10.34 -17.84
CA PHE A 58 -16.62 -11.24 -16.74
C PHE A 58 -17.73 -12.27 -16.51
N LYS A 59 -18.98 -11.81 -16.28
CA LYS A 59 -20.15 -12.68 -16.07
C LYS A 59 -20.38 -13.65 -17.24
N MET A 60 -20.17 -13.19 -18.47
CA MET A 60 -20.35 -13.99 -19.67
C MET A 60 -19.36 -15.14 -19.79
N LYS A 61 -18.09 -14.90 -19.46
CA LYS A 61 -17.05 -15.94 -19.54
C LYS A 61 -17.11 -16.92 -18.37
N PHE A 62 -17.62 -16.49 -17.22
CA PHE A 62 -17.36 -17.18 -15.95
C PHE A 62 -18.61 -17.47 -15.09
N GLY A 63 -19.82 -17.14 -15.55
CA GLY A 63 -21.09 -17.51 -14.92
C GLY A 63 -21.48 -16.66 -13.71
N ASP A 64 -22.66 -16.94 -13.13
CA ASP A 64 -23.37 -16.11 -12.14
C ASP A 64 -22.88 -16.25 -10.68
N ASN A 65 -21.62 -16.64 -10.48
CA ASN A 65 -21.03 -16.69 -9.15
C ASN A 65 -20.50 -15.31 -8.75
N ASN A 66 -21.29 -14.68 -7.88
CA ASN A 66 -21.22 -13.32 -7.38
C ASN A 66 -19.92 -13.01 -6.58
N CYS A 67 -18.78 -12.87 -7.25
CA CYS A 67 -17.53 -12.31 -6.74
C CYS A 67 -16.75 -11.74 -7.94
N VAL A 68 -15.89 -10.73 -7.74
CA VAL A 68 -14.73 -10.56 -8.63
C VAL A 68 -13.91 -11.84 -8.49
N ASN A 69 -14.17 -12.83 -9.33
CA ASN A 69 -13.35 -14.04 -9.39
C ASN A 69 -12.04 -13.59 -10.06
N LEU A 70 -11.05 -13.22 -9.27
CA LEU A 70 -9.67 -13.55 -9.63
C LEU A 70 -9.67 -15.08 -9.78
N GLN A 71 -10.10 -15.59 -10.94
CA GLN A 71 -9.92 -17.00 -11.26
C GLN A 71 -8.44 -17.26 -11.03
N GLY A 72 -8.13 -18.26 -10.20
CA GLY A 72 -6.77 -18.58 -9.77
C GLY A 72 -5.77 -18.21 -10.85
N GLY A 73 -5.00 -17.17 -10.56
CA GLY A 73 -3.99 -16.61 -11.42
C GLY A 73 -2.74 -16.46 -10.58
N THR A 74 -1.58 -16.52 -11.21
CA THR A 74 -0.35 -16.19 -10.50
C THR A 74 -0.30 -14.68 -10.37
N ILE A 75 -0.18 -14.18 -9.15
CA ILE A 75 0.23 -12.80 -8.93
C ILE A 75 1.74 -12.84 -8.76
N GLU A 76 2.45 -12.27 -9.72
CA GLU A 76 3.88 -12.11 -9.60
C GLU A 76 4.17 -10.78 -8.90
N PHE A 77 4.83 -10.89 -7.75
CA PHE A 77 5.38 -9.76 -7.02
C PHE A 77 6.89 -9.75 -7.19
N ARG A 78 7.43 -8.70 -7.81
CA ARG A 78 8.88 -8.44 -7.82
C ARG A 78 9.11 -7.09 -7.19
N VAL A 79 9.79 -7.07 -6.04
CA VAL A 79 10.07 -5.82 -5.33
C VAL A 79 11.58 -5.76 -5.11
N ALA A 80 12.24 -4.88 -5.86
CA ALA A 80 13.58 -4.43 -5.52
C ALA A 80 13.43 -3.28 -4.51
N PHE A 81 14.03 -3.45 -3.33
CA PHE A 81 13.97 -2.46 -2.28
C PHE A 81 15.30 -2.35 -1.55
N GLU A 82 15.52 -1.18 -0.98
CA GLU A 82 16.62 -0.89 -0.09
C GLU A 82 16.12 -0.04 1.08
N TRP A 83 16.87 -0.05 2.18
CA TRP A 83 16.59 0.77 3.35
C TRP A 83 17.53 1.98 3.34
N GLU A 84 16.96 3.18 3.29
CA GLU A 84 17.70 4.44 3.44
C GLU A 84 17.65 4.89 4.90
N VAL A 85 18.81 5.14 5.50
CA VAL A 85 18.92 5.66 6.86
C VAL A 85 18.28 7.05 6.96
N VAL A 86 17.46 7.26 7.98
CA VAL A 86 16.88 8.57 8.30
C VAL A 86 17.95 9.43 8.95
N LEU A 87 18.16 10.63 8.43
CA LEU A 87 19.16 11.58 8.93
C LEU A 87 18.51 12.68 9.79
N ALA A 88 19.15 13.03 10.89
CA ALA A 88 18.79 14.18 11.73
C ALA A 88 19.28 15.53 11.14
N SER A 89 20.32 15.49 10.30
CA SER A 89 20.90 16.62 9.57
C SER A 89 21.39 16.15 8.19
N GLU A 90 22.16 16.97 7.46
CA GLU A 90 22.72 16.56 6.15
C GLU A 90 23.65 15.35 6.24
N THR A 91 24.34 15.16 7.37
CA THR A 91 25.39 14.14 7.53
C THR A 91 25.22 13.27 8.77
N THR A 92 24.29 13.59 9.66
CA THR A 92 24.12 12.88 10.93
C THR A 92 22.91 11.97 10.88
N GLU A 93 23.10 10.68 11.14
CA GLU A 93 22.01 9.72 11.29
C GLU A 93 21.11 10.08 12.47
N TYR A 94 19.81 9.84 12.31
CA TYR A 94 18.87 9.95 13.41
C TYR A 94 18.98 8.72 14.33
N LYS A 95 18.99 8.98 15.63
CA LYS A 95 18.95 7.96 16.68
C LYS A 95 17.77 8.22 17.60
N PHE A 96 17.15 7.17 18.12
CA PHE A 96 16.19 7.32 19.21
C PHE A 96 16.96 7.53 20.53
N PRO A 97 16.50 8.36 21.49
CA PRO A 97 15.28 9.17 21.50
C PRO A 97 15.53 10.64 21.14
N THR A 98 16.46 10.95 20.22
CA THR A 98 16.80 12.36 19.92
C THR A 98 15.57 13.11 19.40
N PRO A 99 15.37 14.40 19.76
CA PRO A 99 14.22 15.16 19.27
C PRO A 99 14.21 15.33 17.75
N ILE A 100 13.00 15.43 17.17
CA ILE A 100 12.82 15.65 15.73
C ILE A 100 13.33 17.04 15.32
N THR A 101 14.27 17.08 14.37
CA THR A 101 14.85 18.33 13.86
C THR A 101 13.97 19.00 12.79
N SER A 102 14.25 20.28 12.51
CA SER A 102 13.62 20.99 11.38
C SER A 102 13.95 20.34 10.03
N PHE A 103 15.20 19.91 9.85
CA PHE A 103 15.66 19.15 8.68
C PHE A 103 14.80 17.91 8.45
N MET A 104 14.56 17.11 9.49
CA MET A 104 13.74 15.91 9.38
C MET A 104 12.29 16.23 8.97
N LYS A 105 11.71 17.29 9.54
CA LYS A 105 10.33 17.73 9.22
C LYS A 105 10.20 18.18 7.76
N GLN A 106 11.26 18.73 7.17
CA GLN A 106 11.24 19.14 5.77
C GLN A 106 11.46 17.94 4.83
N LYS A 107 12.48 17.12 5.11
CA LYS A 107 12.89 16.02 4.23
C LYS A 107 11.93 14.82 4.25
N TYR A 108 11.35 14.49 5.40
CA TYR A 108 10.65 13.23 5.63
C TYR A 108 9.14 13.39 5.92
N ARG A 109 8.56 14.55 5.58
CA ARG A 109 7.10 14.77 5.68
C ARG A 109 6.37 14.24 4.45
N LYS A 110 6.40 12.92 4.29
CA LYS A 110 5.76 12.22 3.17
C LYS A 110 5.24 10.84 3.61
N PRO A 111 4.40 10.19 2.79
CA PRO A 111 4.06 8.80 2.97
C PRO A 111 5.29 7.91 2.80
N VAL A 112 5.50 6.97 3.73
CA VAL A 112 6.63 6.03 3.69
C VAL A 112 6.24 4.68 4.28
N ILE A 113 7.07 3.69 3.98
CA ILE A 113 7.25 2.50 4.81
C ILE A 113 8.59 2.68 5.51
N TYR A 114 8.66 2.38 6.79
CA TYR A 114 9.87 2.55 7.60
C TYR A 114 10.13 1.30 8.44
N ARG A 115 11.36 1.20 8.91
CA ARG A 115 11.80 0.16 9.82
C ARG A 115 12.58 0.77 10.97
N TRP A 116 12.30 0.28 12.17
CA TRP A 116 13.21 0.37 13.30
C TRP A 116 14.04 -0.91 13.37
N THR A 117 15.34 -0.77 13.51
CA THR A 117 16.28 -1.86 13.78
C THR A 117 16.88 -1.66 15.15
N ILE A 118 16.75 -2.65 16.03
CA ILE A 118 17.42 -2.69 17.34
C ILE A 118 18.59 -3.65 17.17
N GLU A 119 19.81 -3.13 17.23
CA GLU A 119 21.04 -3.92 17.16
C GLU A 119 21.58 -4.12 18.58
N HIS A 120 21.52 -5.35 19.08
CA HIS A 120 22.01 -5.73 20.40
C HIS A 120 23.53 -5.90 20.40
N PHE A 121 24.15 -5.87 21.58
CA PHE A 121 25.61 -5.96 21.73
C PHE A 121 26.18 -7.31 21.28
N ASP A 122 25.41 -8.39 21.41
CA ASP A 122 25.73 -9.74 20.92
C ASP A 122 25.60 -9.90 19.40
N GLY A 123 25.16 -8.85 18.70
CA GLY A 123 24.95 -8.84 17.26
C GLY A 123 23.55 -9.29 16.84
N GLU A 124 22.69 -9.71 17.77
CA GLU A 124 21.29 -10.00 17.47
C GLU A 124 20.56 -8.74 17.02
N ARG A 125 19.54 -8.93 16.17
CA ARG A 125 18.77 -7.83 15.60
C ARG A 125 17.28 -8.11 15.66
N SER A 126 16.55 -7.16 16.22
CA SER A 126 15.09 -7.12 16.20
C SER A 126 14.61 -6.00 15.29
N PHE A 127 13.52 -6.25 14.57
CA PHE A 127 12.99 -5.32 13.59
C PHE A 127 11.53 -4.96 13.87
N TYR A 128 11.16 -3.72 13.64
CA TYR A 128 9.76 -3.30 13.55
C TYR A 128 9.54 -2.60 12.21
N ILE A 129 8.57 -3.06 11.42
CA ILE A 129 8.20 -2.46 10.14
C ILE A 129 6.85 -1.76 10.28
N GLY A 130 6.72 -0.55 9.76
CA GLY A 130 5.44 0.16 9.77
C GLY A 130 5.23 1.05 8.56
N GLU A 131 3.98 1.45 8.35
CA GLU A 131 3.60 2.46 7.35
C GLU A 131 3.16 3.77 8.01
N ALA A 132 3.32 4.87 7.29
CA ALA A 132 2.78 6.16 7.70
C ALA A 132 2.38 6.97 6.46
N VAL A 133 1.23 7.64 6.53
CA VAL A 133 0.85 8.66 5.54
C VAL A 133 1.62 9.97 5.74
N LYS A 134 1.92 10.31 7.01
CA LYS A 134 2.76 11.43 7.42
C LYS A 134 3.78 10.90 8.40
N PHE A 135 4.98 10.64 7.90
CA PHE A 135 6.03 10.03 8.72
C PHE A 135 6.60 10.99 9.75
N CYS A 136 7.18 12.10 9.31
CA CYS A 136 7.73 13.12 10.19
C CYS A 136 6.90 14.42 10.12
N PRO A 137 6.47 15.03 11.24
CA PRO A 137 6.74 14.61 12.63
C PRO A 137 5.72 13.61 13.20
N ASP A 138 4.56 13.45 12.57
CA ASP A 138 3.38 12.82 13.19
C ASP A 138 3.65 11.39 13.70
N ARG A 139 4.17 10.50 12.84
CA ARG A 139 4.43 9.11 13.24
C ARG A 139 5.58 9.00 14.22
N LEU A 140 6.67 9.74 14.00
CA LEU A 140 7.86 9.69 14.87
C LEU A 140 7.59 10.23 16.27
N ASN A 141 6.81 11.30 16.41
CA ASN A 141 6.37 11.79 17.72
C ASN A 141 5.57 10.74 18.48
N GLY A 142 4.81 9.90 17.77
CA GLY A 142 4.10 8.77 18.37
C GLY A 142 5.03 7.79 19.10
N TYR A 143 6.29 7.64 18.67
CA TYR A 143 7.28 6.80 19.36
C TYR A 143 8.01 7.52 20.48
N LEU A 144 8.27 8.82 20.33
CA LEU A 144 8.99 9.63 21.31
C LEU A 144 8.12 9.96 22.53
N ALA A 145 6.86 10.30 22.30
CA ALA A 145 5.90 10.70 23.31
C ALA A 145 4.53 10.06 23.00
N PRO A 146 4.42 8.72 23.14
CA PRO A 146 3.17 8.01 22.85
C PRO A 146 2.03 8.51 23.74
N GLY A 147 0.87 8.74 23.12
CA GLY A 147 -0.35 9.02 23.87
C GLY A 147 -0.86 7.79 24.63
N PRO A 148 -1.68 7.96 25.68
CA PRO A 148 -2.12 6.86 26.56
C PRO A 148 -2.92 5.77 25.84
N THR A 149 -3.52 6.07 24.69
CA THR A 149 -4.29 5.12 23.87
C THR A 149 -3.44 4.40 22.82
N GLN A 150 -2.18 4.81 22.61
CA GLN A 150 -1.30 4.28 21.57
C GLN A 150 -0.52 3.06 22.06
N GLN A 151 -1.24 1.98 22.40
CA GLN A 151 -0.66 0.78 23.05
C GLN A 151 0.57 0.20 22.32
N THR A 152 0.53 0.12 20.98
CA THR A 152 1.69 -0.32 20.19
C THR A 152 2.90 0.59 20.37
N ASN A 153 2.69 1.91 20.38
CA ASN A 153 3.77 2.86 20.53
C ASN A 153 4.28 2.90 21.98
N LEU A 154 3.41 2.74 22.98
CA LEU A 154 3.81 2.59 24.39
C LEU A 154 4.73 1.37 24.57
N ARG A 155 4.34 0.23 24.00
CA ARG A 155 5.15 -0.99 24.01
C ARG A 155 6.50 -0.78 23.32
N LEU A 156 6.51 -0.22 22.12
CA LEU A 156 7.75 0.00 21.37
C LEU A 156 8.66 1.03 22.04
N ASN A 157 8.11 2.12 22.56
CA ASN A 157 8.86 3.12 23.33
C ASN A 157 9.56 2.47 24.53
N ARG A 158 8.84 1.63 25.29
CA ARG A 158 9.43 0.86 26.39
C ARG A 158 10.57 -0.05 25.91
N LEU A 159 10.31 -0.87 24.88
CA LEU A 159 11.32 -1.77 24.31
C LEU A 159 12.56 -1.00 23.81
N PHE A 160 12.38 0.19 23.24
CA PHE A 160 13.47 1.02 22.76
C PHE A 160 14.33 1.56 23.90
N HIS A 161 13.70 2.04 24.98
CA HIS A 161 14.42 2.48 26.16
C HIS A 161 15.16 1.32 26.85
N GLU A 162 14.49 0.18 27.06
CA GLU A 162 15.11 -1.04 27.60
C GLU A 162 16.29 -1.50 26.73
N GLY A 163 16.15 -1.45 25.40
CA GLY A 163 17.24 -1.76 24.47
C GLY A 163 18.44 -0.84 24.68
N ILE A 164 18.22 0.48 24.76
CA ILE A 164 19.30 1.47 24.98
C ILE A 164 19.99 1.26 26.33
N GLU A 165 19.22 1.02 27.39
CA GLU A 165 19.75 0.73 28.73
C GLU A 165 20.65 -0.51 28.73
N ASN A 166 20.34 -1.49 27.88
CA ASN A 166 21.14 -2.68 27.65
C ASN A 166 22.23 -2.52 26.57
N GLY A 167 22.50 -1.29 26.12
CA GLY A 167 23.56 -0.97 25.17
C GLY A 167 23.23 -1.19 23.70
N ALA A 168 21.97 -1.44 23.34
CA ALA A 168 21.54 -1.61 21.96
C ALA A 168 21.59 -0.28 21.18
N CYS A 169 21.85 -0.37 19.87
CA CYS A 169 21.77 0.75 18.95
C CYS A 169 20.46 0.71 18.16
N LEU A 170 19.70 1.81 18.18
CA LEU A 170 18.48 1.92 17.40
C LEU A 170 18.71 2.73 16.13
N LYS A 171 18.41 2.12 14.99
CA LYS A 171 18.44 2.74 13.67
C LYS A 171 17.03 2.89 13.12
N LEU A 172 16.80 4.01 12.44
CA LEU A 172 15.56 4.29 11.75
C LEU A 172 15.84 4.42 10.26
N GLU A 173 15.10 3.66 9.46
CA GLU A 173 15.27 3.62 8.01
C GLU A 173 13.92 3.78 7.31
N ILE A 174 13.92 4.32 6.09
CA ILE A 174 12.76 4.35 5.21
C ILE A 174 13.01 3.50 3.97
N LEU A 175 11.95 2.86 3.48
CA LEU A 175 12.01 2.03 2.29
C LEU A 175 12.18 2.88 1.04
N LYS A 176 13.11 2.49 0.19
CA LYS A 176 13.23 2.94 -1.19
C LYS A 176 12.81 1.83 -2.13
N LEU A 177 12.16 2.22 -3.22
CA LEU A 177 11.64 1.32 -4.25
C LEU A 177 12.28 1.67 -5.58
N PRO A 178 13.55 1.27 -5.83
CA PRO A 178 14.19 1.45 -7.13
C PRO A 178 13.43 0.75 -8.26
N GLY A 179 12.67 -0.30 -7.95
CA GLY A 179 11.70 -0.89 -8.88
C GLY A 179 10.81 -1.91 -8.19
N ALA A 180 9.49 -1.81 -8.37
CA ALA A 180 8.54 -2.76 -7.81
C ALA A 180 7.40 -3.02 -8.79
N PHE A 181 7.04 -4.28 -8.98
CA PHE A 181 6.05 -4.73 -9.96
C PHE A 181 5.05 -5.68 -9.30
N VAL A 182 3.77 -5.47 -9.61
CA VAL A 182 2.68 -6.39 -9.33
C VAL A 182 2.04 -6.75 -10.65
N ASN A 183 2.42 -7.90 -11.21
CA ASN A 183 2.18 -8.22 -12.62
C ASN A 183 2.68 -7.05 -13.52
N ASP A 184 1.81 -6.47 -14.33
CA ASP A 184 2.12 -5.35 -15.24
C ASP A 184 2.05 -3.97 -14.57
N LEU A 185 1.75 -3.90 -13.27
CA LEU A 185 1.68 -2.64 -12.53
C LEU A 185 3.06 -2.28 -11.98
N ASP A 186 3.69 -1.27 -12.57
CA ASP A 186 4.88 -0.62 -12.01
C ASP A 186 4.49 0.25 -10.81
N LEU A 187 5.13 0.01 -9.68
CA LEU A 187 4.95 0.70 -8.42
C LEU A 187 6.18 1.59 -8.16
N HIS A 188 5.92 2.89 -8.01
CA HIS A 188 6.94 3.87 -7.67
C HIS A 188 6.75 4.39 -6.23
N GLU A 189 7.74 5.10 -5.69
CA GLU A 189 7.63 5.72 -4.36
C GLU A 189 6.38 6.62 -4.20
N LYS A 190 5.96 7.31 -5.26
CA LYS A 190 4.75 8.14 -5.24
C LYS A 190 3.47 7.34 -4.97
N ASP A 191 3.45 6.06 -5.34
CA ASP A 191 2.29 5.17 -5.13
C ASP A 191 2.13 4.80 -3.66
N LEU A 192 3.18 4.99 -2.84
CA LEU A 192 3.06 4.97 -1.39
C LEU A 192 2.15 6.07 -0.86
N ALA A 193 1.65 7.03 -1.65
CA ALA A 193 0.56 7.90 -1.21
C ALA A 193 -0.75 7.14 -0.97
N ARG A 194 -0.95 6.02 -1.66
CA ARG A 194 -2.14 5.18 -1.53
C ARG A 194 -1.99 4.20 -0.37
N GLN A 195 -3.01 4.13 0.49
CA GLN A 195 -2.97 3.33 1.72
C GLN A 195 -2.94 1.82 1.45
N ASP A 196 -3.64 1.35 0.42
CA ASP A 196 -3.65 -0.04 -0.03
C ASP A 196 -2.24 -0.51 -0.43
N ILE A 197 -1.52 0.28 -1.22
CA ILE A 197 -0.15 -0.04 -1.65
C ILE A 197 0.82 -0.07 -0.46
N ARG A 198 0.77 0.93 0.44
CA ARG A 198 1.64 0.93 1.63
C ARG A 198 1.41 -0.30 2.50
N ARG A 199 0.16 -0.64 2.77
CA ARG A 199 -0.20 -1.80 3.60
C ARG A 199 0.21 -3.11 2.93
N LEU A 200 0.03 -3.22 1.62
CA LEU A 200 0.46 -4.40 0.85
C LEU A 200 1.96 -4.64 1.00
N ILE A 201 2.78 -3.60 0.77
CA ILE A 201 4.24 -3.72 0.85
C ILE A 201 4.69 -3.94 2.31
N GLU A 202 4.09 -3.26 3.30
CA GLU A 202 4.37 -3.50 4.73
C GLU A 202 4.14 -4.98 5.10
N LYS A 203 3.00 -5.55 4.69
CA LYS A 203 2.68 -6.96 4.98
C LYS A 203 3.58 -7.93 4.22
N LEU A 204 3.94 -7.61 2.98
CA LEU A 204 4.90 -8.40 2.20
C LEU A 204 6.26 -8.45 2.88
N LEU A 205 6.81 -7.29 3.29
CA LEU A 205 8.08 -7.21 3.99
C LEU A 205 8.04 -7.91 5.35
N THR A 206 6.94 -7.76 6.09
CA THR A 206 6.74 -8.47 7.36
C THR A 206 6.75 -9.99 7.15
N ALA A 207 6.05 -10.49 6.13
CA ALA A 207 6.02 -11.92 5.80
C ALA A 207 7.41 -12.43 5.37
N LEU A 208 8.14 -11.66 4.56
CA LEU A 208 9.50 -11.97 4.14
C LEU A 208 10.45 -12.10 5.33
N TYR A 209 10.41 -11.16 6.27
CA TYR A 209 11.28 -11.17 7.46
C TYR A 209 10.97 -12.37 8.36
N ARG A 210 9.69 -12.70 8.55
CA ARG A 210 9.29 -13.91 9.28
C ARG A 210 9.78 -15.18 8.60
N HIS A 211 9.65 -15.25 7.27
CA HIS A 211 10.11 -16.40 6.50
C HIS A 211 11.64 -16.60 6.60
N GLN A 212 12.40 -15.50 6.70
CA GLN A 212 13.84 -15.52 6.92
C GLN A 212 14.24 -15.81 8.38
N GLY A 213 13.28 -15.99 9.30
CA GLY A 213 13.55 -16.23 10.72
C GLY A 213 14.09 -15.01 11.47
N LEU A 214 13.87 -13.80 10.95
CA LEU A 214 14.27 -12.56 11.62
C LEU A 214 13.29 -12.22 12.74
N ASP A 215 13.82 -11.73 13.86
CA ASP A 215 12.99 -11.31 14.98
C ASP A 215 12.19 -10.04 14.63
N LEU A 216 10.86 -10.17 14.66
CA LEU A 216 9.93 -9.09 14.32
C LEU A 216 9.08 -8.69 15.51
N LEU A 217 9.16 -7.42 15.86
CA LEU A 217 8.39 -6.78 16.91
C LEU A 217 6.94 -6.43 16.48
N ASN A 218 6.59 -6.73 15.23
CA ASN A 218 5.22 -6.66 14.69
C ASN A 218 4.37 -7.79 15.28
N LEU A 219 3.88 -7.59 16.51
CA LEU A 219 2.90 -8.44 17.19
C LEU A 219 1.48 -8.19 16.64
#